data_AF-A0A6A6A1P5-F1
#
_entry.id   AF-A0A6A6A1P5-F1
#
_cell.length_a   1.000
_cell.length_b   1.000
_cell.length_c   1.000
_cell.angle_alpha   90.00
_cell.angle_beta   90.00
_cell.angle_gamma   90.00
#
_symmetry.space_group_name_H-M   'P 1'
#
loop_
_entity.id
_entity.type
_entity.pdbx_description
1 polymer ?
#
loop_
_entity_poly.entity_id
_entity_poly.type
_entity_poly.pdbx_seq_one_letter_code
_entity_poly.pdbx_strand_id
1 'polypeptide(L)'
;MRKHLEVFTAFHTRYYKSKYGVESSAWLLEQVRSTLSDAGAVNASVKAFPHPWGQASIIATIPGKSEKTVVIGAHQDSINLFLPSILAAPGADDDGSGTVTILEALRVLLQSKDILEGEASNTVEFHWYSAEEGGLLGSQAIFQTYQKEGRDVKAMLQQDMTGYVQKTLDAGEPESVGVITDFVDPGLTEFIKEVITEYCDIPYILTKCGYACSDHASASKAGYPSAFVIESDFKYSDNKIHTTEDKIEYLSFDHMLQHAKLTLGLAYELAFAEFK
;
A
#
# COMPACT_ATOMS: atom_id res chain seq x y z
N MET A 1 11.59 5.35 -5.39
CA MET A 1 11.26 3.90 -5.45
C MET A 1 12.47 2.95 -5.53
N ARG A 2 13.18 2.79 -6.67
CA ARG A 2 14.23 1.74 -6.87
C ARG A 2 15.23 1.57 -5.71
N LYS A 3 15.88 2.65 -5.29
CA LYS A 3 16.86 2.63 -4.18
C LYS A 3 16.27 2.07 -2.88
N HIS A 4 15.01 2.39 -2.57
CA HIS A 4 14.36 1.84 -1.38
C HIS A 4 14.06 0.36 -1.55
N LEU A 5 13.59 -0.05 -2.72
CA LEU A 5 13.26 -1.46 -2.98
C LEU A 5 14.50 -2.36 -2.95
N GLU A 6 15.63 -1.89 -3.48
CA GLU A 6 16.92 -2.60 -3.41
C GLU A 6 17.34 -2.89 -1.97
N VAL A 7 17.15 -1.94 -1.05
CA VAL A 7 17.45 -2.15 0.37
C VAL A 7 16.41 -3.04 1.03
N PHE A 8 15.13 -2.83 0.73
CA PHE A 8 14.03 -3.55 1.35
C PHE A 8 13.98 -5.04 0.98
N THR A 9 14.42 -5.38 -0.22
CA THR A 9 14.55 -6.76 -0.72
C THR A 9 15.88 -7.42 -0.34
N ALA A 10 16.83 -6.66 0.22
CA ALA A 10 18.11 -7.20 0.69
C ALA A 10 18.03 -7.85 2.08
N PHE A 11 16.95 -7.61 2.84
CA PHE A 11 16.66 -8.40 4.03
C PHE A 11 16.42 -9.86 3.62
N HIS A 12 16.98 -10.82 4.37
CA HIS A 12 16.83 -12.25 4.05
C HIS A 12 15.36 -12.65 3.89
N THR A 13 14.51 -12.12 4.76
CA THR A 13 13.05 -12.18 4.69
C THR A 13 12.50 -11.01 5.48
N ARG A 14 11.27 -10.58 5.21
CA ARG A 14 10.53 -9.65 6.07
C ARG A 14 9.40 -10.34 6.84
N TYR A 15 9.46 -11.66 6.98
CA TYR A 15 8.45 -12.45 7.68
C TYR A 15 8.24 -11.94 9.11
N TYR A 16 6.98 -11.72 9.48
CA TYR A 16 6.59 -10.97 10.69
C TYR A 16 7.06 -11.56 12.03
N LYS A 17 7.36 -12.86 12.09
CA LYS A 17 7.91 -13.54 13.28
C LYS A 17 9.44 -13.61 13.30
N SER A 18 10.10 -13.14 12.25
CA SER A 18 11.55 -13.19 12.15
C SER A 18 12.20 -11.93 12.73
N LYS A 19 13.47 -12.04 13.15
CA LYS A 19 14.27 -10.87 13.52
C LYS A 19 14.39 -9.87 12.36
N TYR A 20 14.46 -10.38 11.13
CA TYR A 20 14.60 -9.57 9.93
C TYR A 20 13.33 -8.77 9.64
N GLY A 21 12.14 -9.31 9.96
CA GLY A 21 10.88 -8.56 9.90
C GLY A 21 10.85 -7.37 10.86
N VAL A 22 11.41 -7.53 12.06
CA VAL A 22 11.56 -6.41 13.03
C VAL A 22 12.55 -5.37 12.50
N GLU A 23 13.69 -5.82 11.96
CA GLU A 23 14.73 -4.95 11.40
C GLU A 23 14.24 -4.18 10.16
N SER A 24 13.51 -4.84 9.25
CA SER A 24 12.95 -4.21 8.05
C SER A 24 11.88 -3.18 8.39
N SER A 25 11.03 -3.47 9.39
CA SER A 25 10.04 -2.53 9.92
C SER A 25 10.68 -1.31 10.56
N ALA A 26 11.73 -1.50 11.36
CA ALA A 26 12.48 -0.39 11.94
C ALA A 26 13.14 0.48 10.86
N TRP A 27 13.69 -0.14 9.81
CA TRP A 27 14.27 0.57 8.67
C TRP A 27 13.22 1.38 7.92
N LEU A 28 12.07 0.79 7.61
CA LEU A 28 10.98 1.44 6.88
C LEU A 28 10.41 2.62 7.68
N LEU A 29 10.23 2.45 8.98
CA LEU A 29 9.82 3.53 9.88
C LEU A 29 10.75 4.74 9.80
N GLU A 30 12.06 4.50 9.68
CA GLU A 30 13.05 5.56 9.52
C GLU A 30 12.99 6.23 8.15
N GLN A 31 12.70 5.49 7.07
CA GLN A 31 12.49 6.09 5.75
C GLN A 31 11.26 7.00 5.74
N VAL A 32 10.18 6.58 6.39
CA VAL A 32 8.97 7.39 6.53
C VAL A 32 9.28 8.65 7.35
N ARG A 33 9.94 8.52 8.53
CA ARG A 33 10.37 9.69 9.33
C ARG A 33 11.22 10.68 8.53
N SER A 34 12.21 10.17 7.80
CA SER A 34 13.09 10.99 6.98
C SER A 34 12.29 11.72 5.90
N THR A 35 11.33 11.04 5.27
CA THR A 35 10.44 11.64 4.26
C THR A 35 9.63 12.82 4.82
N LEU A 36 9.06 12.68 6.03
CA LEU A 36 8.36 13.80 6.69
C LEU A 36 9.31 14.95 7.05
N SER A 37 10.48 14.62 7.60
CA SER A 37 11.48 15.61 8.04
C SER A 37 12.06 16.41 6.86
N ASP A 38 12.43 15.73 5.78
CA ASP A 38 13.02 16.34 4.59
C ASP A 38 12.04 17.27 3.87
N ALA A 39 10.74 16.98 3.96
CA ALA A 39 9.67 17.84 3.46
C ALA A 39 9.34 19.03 4.38
N GLY A 40 9.88 19.07 5.60
CA GLY A 40 9.51 20.09 6.60
C GLY A 40 8.05 19.97 7.06
N ALA A 41 7.47 18.76 7.03
CA ALA A 41 6.07 18.49 7.36
C ALA A 41 5.81 18.53 8.88
N VAL A 42 5.92 19.70 9.50
CA VAL A 42 5.87 19.91 10.96
C VAL A 42 4.59 19.46 11.64
N ASN A 43 3.47 19.44 10.91
CA ASN A 43 2.16 19.00 11.43
C ASN A 43 1.92 17.50 11.22
N ALA A 44 2.69 16.85 10.34
CA ALA A 44 2.56 15.43 10.09
C ALA A 44 3.30 14.62 11.17
N SER A 45 2.86 13.39 11.39
CA SER A 45 3.48 12.48 12.36
C SER A 45 3.62 11.07 11.80
N VAL A 46 4.51 10.28 12.37
CA VAL A 46 4.63 8.86 12.07
C VAL A 46 4.84 8.06 13.35
N LYS A 47 4.08 6.97 13.49
CA LYS A 47 4.11 6.08 14.65
C LYS A 47 4.22 4.62 14.23
N ALA A 48 4.93 3.85 15.05
CA ALA A 48 4.84 2.40 15.04
C ALA A 48 3.58 1.97 15.80
N PHE A 49 2.78 1.09 15.20
CA PHE A 49 1.70 0.38 15.84
C PHE A 49 2.22 -1.00 16.28
N PRO A 50 2.45 -1.22 17.59
CA PRO A 50 3.09 -2.44 18.07
C PRO A 50 2.14 -3.64 18.01
N HIS A 51 2.70 -4.80 17.69
CA HIS A 51 2.00 -6.09 17.68
C HIS A 51 2.72 -7.13 18.54
N PRO A 52 2.03 -8.18 19.05
CA PRO A 52 2.64 -9.21 19.90
C PRO A 52 3.77 -10.03 19.25
N TRP A 53 3.94 -9.98 17.93
CA TRP A 53 4.96 -10.73 17.19
C TRP A 53 6.24 -9.92 16.90
N GLY A 54 6.30 -8.65 17.32
CA GLY A 54 7.51 -7.82 17.22
C GLY A 54 7.51 -6.88 16.03
N GLN A 55 7.26 -7.35 14.80
CA GLN A 55 7.18 -6.47 13.63
C GLN A 55 5.98 -5.51 13.76
N ALA A 56 6.24 -4.21 13.81
CA ALA A 56 5.19 -3.19 13.97
C ALA A 56 4.59 -2.79 12.62
N SER A 57 3.30 -2.47 12.57
CA SER A 57 2.77 -1.69 11.45
C SER A 57 3.23 -0.23 11.59
N ILE A 58 3.29 0.52 10.49
CA ILE A 58 3.67 1.94 10.51
C ILE A 58 2.49 2.77 10.02
N ILE A 59 2.20 3.87 10.71
CA ILE A 59 1.15 4.81 10.33
C ILE A 59 1.76 6.20 10.28
N ALA A 60 1.84 6.78 9.09
CA ALA A 60 2.08 8.20 8.90
C ALA A 60 0.74 8.92 8.79
N THR A 61 0.60 10.05 9.48
CA THR A 61 -0.62 10.86 9.51
C THR A 61 -0.28 12.28 9.09
N ILE A 62 -0.98 12.76 8.08
CA ILE A 62 -0.97 14.15 7.61
C ILE A 62 -2.33 14.75 7.99
N PRO A 63 -2.39 15.60 9.03
CA PRO A 63 -3.68 16.10 9.53
C PRO A 63 -4.34 17.03 8.51
N GLY A 64 -5.65 16.83 8.33
CA GLY A 64 -6.51 17.80 7.66
C GLY A 64 -7.31 18.64 8.67
N LYS A 65 -8.23 19.45 8.16
CA LYS A 65 -9.14 20.29 8.95
C LYS A 65 -10.20 19.48 9.72
N SER A 66 -10.41 18.22 9.36
CA SER A 66 -11.35 17.31 10.01
C SER A 66 -10.73 15.95 10.33
N GLU A 67 -11.39 15.23 11.25
CA GLU A 67 -11.03 13.85 11.64
C GLU A 67 -11.40 12.79 10.59
N LYS A 68 -12.08 13.20 9.51
CA LYS A 68 -12.40 12.30 8.38
C LYS A 68 -11.10 11.84 7.75
N THR A 69 -10.92 10.52 7.66
CA THR A 69 -9.65 9.94 7.28
C THR A 69 -9.72 9.24 5.92
N VAL A 70 -8.74 9.53 5.07
CA VAL A 70 -8.40 8.75 3.87
C VAL A 70 -7.17 7.91 4.20
N VAL A 71 -7.25 6.61 3.98
CA VAL A 71 -6.14 5.67 4.26
C VAL A 71 -5.57 5.14 2.96
N ILE A 72 -4.25 5.19 2.81
CA ILE A 72 -3.49 4.54 1.76
C ILE A 72 -2.66 3.44 2.41
N GLY A 73 -2.76 2.21 1.92
CA GLY A 73 -2.19 1.02 2.54
C GLY A 73 -1.37 0.16 1.58
N ALA A 74 -0.37 -0.51 2.15
CA ALA A 74 0.43 -1.58 1.57
C ALA A 74 0.92 -2.47 2.72
N HIS A 75 1.30 -3.73 2.48
CA HIS A 75 1.93 -4.53 3.53
C HIS A 75 3.45 -4.57 3.38
N GLN A 76 4.14 -4.73 4.50
CA GLN A 76 5.60 -4.59 4.57
C GLN A 76 6.31 -5.93 4.76
N ASP A 77 5.57 -6.98 5.15
CA ASP A 77 6.14 -8.30 5.34
C ASP A 77 6.31 -9.03 4.00
N SER A 78 6.76 -10.28 4.09
CA SER A 78 6.95 -11.18 2.96
C SER A 78 7.03 -12.59 3.52
N ILE A 79 6.55 -13.59 2.80
CA ILE A 79 6.70 -14.99 3.22
C ILE A 79 7.45 -15.84 2.19
N ASN A 80 8.02 -16.94 2.66
CA ASN A 80 8.32 -18.08 1.79
C ASN A 80 7.38 -19.22 2.17
N LEU A 81 6.44 -19.60 1.30
CA LEU A 81 5.41 -20.58 1.67
C LEU A 81 5.96 -21.98 2.01
N PHE A 82 7.15 -22.34 1.51
CA PHE A 82 7.72 -23.65 1.77
C PHE A 82 8.31 -23.75 3.18
N LEU A 83 9.12 -22.76 3.58
CA LEU A 83 9.71 -22.68 4.93
C LEU A 83 9.82 -21.21 5.38
N PRO A 84 8.74 -20.61 5.91
CA PRO A 84 8.65 -19.17 6.22
C PRO A 84 9.74 -18.61 7.13
N SER A 85 10.27 -19.44 8.04
CA SER A 85 11.27 -19.03 9.02
C SER A 85 12.72 -19.32 8.61
N ILE A 86 12.95 -19.97 7.47
CA ILE A 86 14.26 -20.49 7.07
C ILE A 86 14.68 -19.94 5.71
N LEU A 87 13.82 -20.09 4.70
CA LEU A 87 14.14 -19.69 3.34
C LEU A 87 14.06 -18.18 3.18
N ALA A 88 14.81 -17.68 2.21
CA ALA A 88 14.73 -16.28 1.86
C ALA A 88 13.35 -15.96 1.24
N ALA A 89 12.89 -14.75 1.48
CA ALA A 89 11.71 -14.17 0.85
C ALA A 89 12.07 -12.72 0.53
N PRO A 90 12.67 -12.45 -0.65
CA PRO A 90 13.00 -11.08 -1.00
C PRO A 90 11.74 -10.22 -1.13
N GLY A 91 10.59 -10.80 -1.54
CA GLY A 91 9.29 -10.13 -1.53
C GLY A 91 9.31 -8.84 -2.33
N ALA A 92 9.84 -8.87 -3.56
CA ALA A 92 10.10 -7.67 -4.32
C ALA A 92 8.81 -7.09 -4.88
N ASP A 93 8.00 -7.92 -5.52
CA ASP A 93 6.67 -7.57 -5.97
C ASP A 93 5.69 -7.56 -4.80
N ASP A 94 5.74 -8.60 -3.97
CA ASP A 94 4.80 -8.91 -2.89
C ASP A 94 5.43 -8.75 -1.49
N ASP A 95 5.18 -7.66 -0.77
CA ASP A 95 4.67 -6.37 -1.28
C ASP A 95 5.72 -5.27 -1.11
N GLY A 96 6.96 -5.60 -1.47
CA GLY A 96 8.02 -4.62 -1.57
C GLY A 96 7.64 -3.49 -2.52
N SER A 97 6.97 -3.82 -3.62
CA SER A 97 6.59 -2.89 -4.66
C SER A 97 5.54 -1.89 -4.17
N GLY A 98 4.41 -2.34 -3.59
CA GLY A 98 3.37 -1.48 -3.02
C GLY A 98 3.90 -0.64 -1.87
N THR A 99 4.72 -1.23 -0.99
CA THR A 99 5.39 -0.51 0.11
C THR A 99 6.16 0.71 -0.38
N VAL A 100 7.00 0.57 -1.41
CA VAL A 100 7.79 1.71 -1.91
C VAL A 100 6.99 2.64 -2.82
N THR A 101 5.93 2.14 -3.46
CA THR A 101 4.99 2.92 -4.26
C THR A 101 4.26 3.93 -3.38
N ILE A 102 3.68 3.50 -2.25
CA ILE A 102 2.98 4.41 -1.35
C ILE A 102 3.93 5.35 -0.60
N LEU A 103 5.18 4.92 -0.37
CA LEU A 103 6.24 5.79 0.18
C LEU A 103 6.62 6.92 -0.81
N GLU A 104 6.70 6.61 -2.10
CA GLU A 104 6.94 7.62 -3.13
C GLU A 104 5.76 8.59 -3.26
N ALA A 105 4.52 8.07 -3.23
CA ALA A 105 3.34 8.91 -3.24
C ALA A 105 3.30 9.86 -2.03
N LEU A 106 3.63 9.38 -0.82
CA LEU A 106 3.79 10.23 0.37
C LEU A 106 4.84 11.32 0.14
N ARG A 107 6.02 10.96 -0.37
CA ARG A 107 7.12 11.91 -0.62
C ARG A 107 6.70 13.02 -1.58
N VAL A 108 5.94 12.70 -2.62
CA VAL A 108 5.46 13.69 -3.61
C VAL A 108 4.28 14.50 -3.06
N LEU A 109 3.35 13.88 -2.33
CA LEU A 109 2.22 14.57 -1.70
C LEU A 109 2.71 15.69 -0.78
N LEU A 110 3.78 15.45 -0.02
CA LEU A 110 4.41 16.42 0.86
C LEU A 110 5.17 17.54 0.13
N GLN A 111 5.23 17.54 -1.20
CA GLN A 111 5.70 18.70 -1.98
C GLN A 111 4.60 19.74 -2.21
N SER A 112 3.33 19.38 -1.99
CA SER A 112 2.22 20.33 -2.09
C SER A 112 2.25 21.31 -0.91
N LYS A 113 2.27 22.60 -1.25
CA LYS A 113 2.19 23.69 -0.28
C LYS A 113 0.89 23.61 0.53
N ASP A 114 -0.24 23.35 -0.12
CA ASP A 114 -1.55 23.29 0.51
C ASP A 114 -1.64 22.14 1.52
N ILE A 115 -0.99 21.00 1.22
CA ILE A 115 -0.87 19.88 2.17
C ILE A 115 -0.02 20.28 3.39
N LEU A 116 1.15 20.90 3.17
CA LEU A 116 2.06 21.28 4.25
C LEU A 116 1.49 22.39 5.16
N GLU A 117 0.71 23.31 4.59
CA GLU A 117 0.05 24.40 5.31
C GLU A 117 -1.23 23.94 6.03
N GLY A 118 -1.66 22.68 5.85
CA GLY A 118 -2.83 22.12 6.53
C GLY A 118 -4.16 22.56 5.91
N GLU A 119 -4.16 22.87 4.61
CA GLU A 119 -5.35 23.33 3.91
C GLU A 119 -6.30 22.20 3.50
N ALA A 120 -5.84 20.95 3.52
CA ALA A 120 -6.64 19.76 3.26
C ALA A 120 -7.87 19.67 4.18
N SER A 121 -9.02 19.32 3.62
CA SER A 121 -10.27 19.11 4.35
C SER A 121 -10.22 17.87 5.25
N ASN A 122 -9.57 16.82 4.76
CA ASN A 122 -9.56 15.50 5.39
C ASN A 122 -8.13 15.10 5.76
N THR A 123 -8.03 14.33 6.84
CA THR A 123 -6.77 13.72 7.27
C THR A 123 -6.39 12.59 6.31
N VAL A 124 -5.12 12.54 5.91
CA VAL A 124 -4.58 11.47 5.07
C VAL A 124 -3.61 10.64 5.89
N GLU A 125 -3.78 9.32 5.87
CA GLU A 125 -2.88 8.39 6.52
C GLU A 125 -2.26 7.42 5.51
N PHE A 126 -0.97 7.15 5.66
CA PHE A 126 -0.25 6.11 4.93
C PHE A 126 0.13 5.00 5.90
N HIS A 127 -0.29 3.78 5.57
CA HIS A 127 -0.17 2.60 6.41
C HIS A 127 0.73 1.56 5.74
N TRP A 128 1.66 1.01 6.53
CA TRP A 128 2.43 -0.17 6.15
C TRP A 128 2.10 -1.29 7.13
N TYR A 129 1.32 -2.25 6.68
CA TYR A 129 0.79 -3.32 7.51
C TYR A 129 1.83 -4.39 7.78
N SER A 130 1.84 -4.91 9.00
CA SER A 130 2.65 -6.05 9.43
C SER A 130 1.79 -7.31 9.38
N ALA A 131 2.40 -8.46 9.06
CA ALA A 131 1.73 -9.76 9.11
C ALA A 131 0.47 -9.88 8.24
N GLU A 132 0.48 -9.33 7.02
CA GLU A 132 -0.55 -9.61 6.00
C GLU A 132 -0.52 -11.11 5.69
N GLU A 133 0.69 -11.65 5.47
CA GLU A 133 0.96 -13.05 5.12
C GLU A 133 0.62 -14.03 6.26
N GLY A 134 0.41 -13.48 7.47
CA GLY A 134 -0.10 -14.19 8.63
C GLY A 134 -1.63 -14.33 8.64
N GLY A 135 -2.32 -13.83 7.61
CA GLY A 135 -3.78 -13.73 7.51
C GLY A 135 -4.30 -12.37 7.95
N LEU A 136 -3.78 -11.29 7.38
CA LEU A 136 -4.21 -9.89 7.58
C LEU A 136 -4.11 -9.41 9.04
N LEU A 137 -3.15 -9.91 9.81
CA LEU A 137 -3.16 -9.75 11.27
C LEU A 137 -2.96 -8.29 11.68
N GLY A 138 -2.04 -7.57 11.03
CA GLY A 138 -1.76 -6.18 11.35
C GLY A 138 -2.87 -5.21 10.96
N SER A 139 -3.40 -5.33 9.74
CA SER A 139 -4.54 -4.50 9.29
C SER A 139 -5.80 -4.79 10.10
N GLN A 140 -6.09 -6.06 10.43
CA GLN A 140 -7.20 -6.39 11.31
C GLN A 140 -7.08 -5.71 12.68
N ALA A 141 -5.91 -5.74 13.31
CA ALA A 141 -5.69 -5.10 14.61
C ALA A 141 -5.91 -3.58 14.55
N ILE A 142 -5.44 -2.92 13.49
CA ILE A 142 -5.63 -1.47 13.28
C ILE A 142 -7.10 -1.14 13.06
N PHE A 143 -7.76 -1.79 12.08
CA PHE A 143 -9.14 -1.45 11.75
C PHE A 143 -10.15 -1.86 12.83
N GLN A 144 -9.88 -2.91 13.61
CA GLN A 144 -10.66 -3.20 14.83
C GLN A 144 -10.50 -2.11 15.89
N THR A 145 -9.29 -1.57 16.05
CA THR A 145 -9.04 -0.44 16.96
C THR A 145 -9.80 0.80 16.48
N TYR A 146 -9.74 1.11 15.18
CA TYR A 146 -10.44 2.25 14.58
C TYR A 146 -11.96 2.13 14.76
N GLN A 147 -12.51 0.94 14.51
CA GLN A 147 -13.93 0.66 14.71
C GLN A 147 -14.32 0.87 16.18
N LYS A 148 -13.53 0.37 17.13
CA LYS A 148 -13.79 0.51 18.57
C LYS A 148 -13.72 1.97 19.03
N GLU A 149 -12.81 2.74 18.45
CA GLU A 149 -12.63 4.18 18.74
C GLU A 149 -13.64 5.07 18.02
N GLY A 150 -14.45 4.51 17.09
CA GLY A 150 -15.41 5.29 16.31
C GLY A 150 -14.76 6.22 15.30
N ARG A 151 -13.58 5.87 14.78
CA ARG A 151 -12.87 6.61 13.73
C ARG A 151 -13.74 6.74 12.47
N ASP A 152 -13.76 7.91 11.85
CA ASP A 152 -14.50 8.18 10.62
C ASP A 152 -13.59 8.01 9.38
N VAL A 153 -13.33 6.76 8.98
CA VAL A 153 -12.57 6.45 7.76
C VAL A 153 -13.51 6.48 6.57
N LYS A 154 -13.21 7.34 5.60
CA LYS A 154 -14.03 7.60 4.40
C LYS A 154 -13.61 6.78 3.19
N ALA A 155 -12.34 6.44 3.10
CA ALA A 155 -11.79 5.62 2.03
C ALA A 155 -10.52 4.92 2.51
N MET A 156 -10.31 3.70 2.03
CA MET A 156 -9.06 2.97 2.15
C MET A 156 -8.66 2.41 0.78
N LEU A 157 -7.48 2.78 0.28
CA LEU A 157 -6.88 2.18 -0.90
C LEU A 157 -5.79 1.20 -0.48
N GLN A 158 -5.87 -0.05 -0.92
CA GLN A 158 -4.75 -0.99 -0.85
C GLN A 158 -3.97 -0.97 -2.17
N GLN A 159 -2.64 -0.89 -2.05
CA GLN A 159 -1.66 -1.17 -3.09
C GLN A 159 -0.92 -2.43 -2.68
N ASP A 160 -1.05 -3.50 -3.47
CA ASP A 160 -0.40 -4.78 -3.20
C ASP A 160 -0.09 -5.44 -4.55
N MET A 161 1.20 -5.68 -4.78
CA MET A 161 1.80 -6.03 -6.08
C MET A 161 1.56 -4.96 -7.15
N THR A 162 2.59 -4.17 -7.44
CA THR A 162 2.54 -2.99 -8.32
C THR A 162 3.62 -3.02 -9.40
N GLY A 163 4.35 -4.12 -9.55
CA GLY A 163 5.61 -4.15 -10.28
C GLY A 163 5.66 -5.09 -11.47
N TYR A 164 4.90 -6.18 -11.51
CA TYR A 164 5.09 -7.23 -12.51
C TYR A 164 4.10 -7.15 -13.68
N VAL A 165 4.64 -7.02 -14.88
CA VAL A 165 3.86 -6.89 -16.13
C VAL A 165 4.13 -8.00 -17.15
N GLN A 166 5.19 -8.80 -16.94
CA GLN A 166 5.74 -9.66 -17.99
C GLN A 166 4.72 -10.69 -18.50
N LYS A 167 3.94 -11.32 -17.61
CA LYS A 167 2.92 -12.30 -18.03
C LYS A 167 1.77 -11.67 -18.83
N THR A 168 1.39 -10.44 -18.51
CA THR A 168 0.38 -9.68 -19.26
C THR A 168 0.89 -9.41 -20.67
N LEU A 169 2.13 -8.93 -20.78
CA LEU A 169 2.77 -8.66 -22.08
C LEU A 169 2.99 -9.93 -22.90
N ASP A 170 3.43 -11.03 -22.28
CA ASP A 170 3.62 -12.33 -22.93
C ASP A 170 2.30 -12.92 -23.44
N ALA A 171 1.17 -12.58 -22.80
CA ALA A 171 -0.17 -12.95 -23.25
C ALA A 171 -0.68 -12.08 -24.40
N GLY A 172 0.05 -11.04 -24.81
CA GLY A 172 -0.35 -10.11 -25.85
C GLY A 172 -1.40 -9.08 -25.40
N GLU A 173 -1.63 -8.96 -24.10
CA GLU A 173 -2.55 -7.99 -23.52
C GLU A 173 -1.83 -6.66 -23.25
N PRO A 174 -2.52 -5.52 -23.33
CA PRO A 174 -1.92 -4.23 -23.03
C PRO A 174 -1.57 -4.13 -21.54
N GLU A 175 -0.51 -3.37 -21.24
CA GLU A 175 -0.23 -2.96 -19.86
C GLU A 175 -1.41 -2.17 -19.28
N SER A 176 -1.79 -2.47 -18.04
CA SER A 176 -2.94 -1.87 -17.39
C SER A 176 -2.89 -2.03 -15.88
N VAL A 177 -3.45 -1.09 -15.12
CA VAL A 177 -3.67 -1.27 -13.68
C VAL A 177 -4.86 -2.20 -13.46
N GLY A 178 -4.70 -3.25 -12.65
CA GLY A 178 -5.79 -4.13 -12.23
C GLY A 178 -6.66 -3.46 -11.15
N VAL A 179 -7.95 -3.29 -11.42
CA VAL A 179 -8.92 -2.77 -10.44
C VAL A 179 -9.80 -3.92 -9.96
N ILE A 180 -9.72 -4.23 -8.67
CA ILE A 180 -10.46 -5.33 -8.05
C ILE A 180 -11.91 -4.92 -7.82
N THR A 181 -12.82 -5.85 -8.09
CA THR A 181 -14.27 -5.58 -8.09
C THR A 181 -15.07 -6.42 -7.09
N ASP A 182 -14.42 -7.35 -6.38
CA ASP A 182 -15.01 -8.15 -5.31
C ASP A 182 -14.45 -7.76 -3.94
N PHE A 183 -15.30 -7.82 -2.90
CA PHE A 183 -14.95 -7.45 -1.51
C PHE A 183 -14.52 -5.98 -1.28
N VAL A 184 -14.87 -5.10 -2.21
CA VAL A 184 -14.57 -3.66 -2.22
C VAL A 184 -15.84 -2.80 -2.24
N ASP A 185 -15.70 -1.51 -1.92
CA ASP A 185 -16.77 -0.51 -2.04
C ASP A 185 -16.95 -0.08 -3.51
N PRO A 186 -18.17 -0.21 -4.08
CA PRO A 186 -18.41 0.15 -5.47
C PRO A 186 -18.17 1.63 -5.79
N GLY A 187 -18.53 2.54 -4.88
CA GLY A 187 -18.37 3.98 -5.11
C GLY A 187 -16.90 4.40 -5.16
N LEU A 188 -16.10 3.90 -4.23
CA LEU A 188 -14.65 4.11 -4.22
C LEU A 188 -13.98 3.45 -5.43
N THR A 189 -14.48 2.28 -5.86
CA THR A 189 -13.99 1.60 -7.07
C THR A 189 -14.28 2.40 -8.34
N GLU A 190 -15.46 3.02 -8.45
CA GLU A 190 -15.76 3.95 -9.56
C GLU A 190 -14.78 5.14 -9.55
N PHE A 191 -14.57 5.75 -8.39
CA PHE A 191 -13.65 6.88 -8.26
C PHE A 191 -12.21 6.51 -8.64
N ILE A 192 -11.71 5.34 -8.26
CA ILE A 192 -10.38 4.86 -8.66
C ILE A 192 -10.23 4.80 -10.18
N LYS A 193 -11.26 4.35 -10.91
CA LYS A 193 -11.21 4.30 -12.38
C LYS A 193 -11.11 5.70 -13.00
N GLU A 194 -11.80 6.68 -12.42
CA GLU A 194 -11.69 8.08 -12.82
C GLU A 194 -10.26 8.60 -12.59
N VAL A 195 -9.70 8.34 -11.40
CA VAL A 195 -8.32 8.73 -11.05
C VAL A 195 -7.30 8.09 -12.00
N ILE A 196 -7.44 6.80 -12.33
CA ILE A 196 -6.55 6.13 -13.29
C ILE A 196 -6.65 6.79 -14.67
N THR A 197 -7.88 7.06 -15.13
CA THR A 197 -8.12 7.67 -16.45
C THR A 197 -7.54 9.07 -16.57
N GLU A 198 -7.57 9.85 -15.48
CA GLU A 198 -7.08 11.23 -15.48
C GLU A 198 -5.55 11.30 -15.30
N TYR A 199 -4.98 10.47 -14.42
CA TYR A 199 -3.61 10.65 -13.93
C TYR A 199 -2.59 9.62 -14.41
N CYS A 200 -3.01 8.47 -14.95
CA CYS A 200 -2.11 7.43 -15.43
C CYS A 200 -1.96 7.48 -16.96
N ASP A 201 -0.82 7.00 -17.46
CA ASP A 201 -0.55 6.89 -18.90
C ASP A 201 -1.06 5.57 -19.50
N ILE A 202 -1.45 4.62 -18.64
CA ILE A 202 -1.96 3.28 -18.99
C ILE A 202 -3.42 3.13 -18.53
N PRO A 203 -4.24 2.31 -19.21
CA PRO A 203 -5.62 2.08 -18.80
C PRO A 203 -5.71 1.22 -17.53
N TYR A 204 -6.94 1.03 -17.05
CA TYR A 204 -7.25 -0.03 -16.09
C TYR A 204 -7.88 -1.25 -16.75
N ILE A 205 -7.82 -2.39 -16.07
CA ILE A 205 -8.61 -3.59 -16.36
C ILE A 205 -9.37 -4.01 -15.11
N LEU A 206 -10.63 -4.42 -15.26
CA LEU A 206 -11.41 -4.94 -14.14
C LEU A 206 -11.05 -6.41 -13.90
N THR A 207 -10.80 -6.74 -12.64
CA THR A 207 -10.42 -8.09 -12.25
C THR A 207 -11.05 -8.47 -10.89
N LYS A 208 -10.84 -9.72 -10.48
CA LYS A 208 -11.31 -10.27 -9.22
C LYS A 208 -10.24 -11.13 -8.58
N CYS A 209 -10.16 -11.08 -7.26
CA CYS A 209 -9.33 -12.01 -6.49
C CYS A 209 -10.05 -13.35 -6.26
N GLY A 210 -11.37 -13.32 -6.11
CA GLY A 210 -12.19 -14.48 -5.74
C GLY A 210 -12.30 -14.72 -4.23
N TYR A 211 -11.58 -13.97 -3.40
CA TYR A 211 -11.62 -13.98 -1.95
C TYR A 211 -11.16 -12.63 -1.38
N ALA A 212 -11.24 -12.48 -0.05
CA ALA A 212 -10.75 -11.32 0.68
C ALA A 212 -9.21 -11.31 0.69
N CYS A 213 -8.60 -10.80 -0.38
CA CYS A 213 -7.24 -11.18 -0.79
C CYS A 213 -6.09 -10.40 -0.17
N SER A 214 -6.33 -9.23 0.42
CA SER A 214 -5.29 -8.38 1.02
C SER A 214 -5.94 -7.44 2.06
N ASP A 215 -5.19 -6.49 2.61
CA ASP A 215 -5.58 -5.70 3.79
C ASP A 215 -6.84 -4.85 3.63
N HIS A 216 -7.28 -4.52 2.41
CA HIS A 216 -8.56 -3.86 2.14
C HIS A 216 -9.74 -4.62 2.80
N ALA A 217 -9.65 -5.95 2.85
CA ALA A 217 -10.64 -6.79 3.48
C ALA A 217 -10.83 -6.48 4.98
N SER A 218 -9.76 -6.11 5.68
CA SER A 218 -9.80 -5.72 7.10
C SER A 218 -10.60 -4.43 7.30
N ALA A 219 -10.42 -3.44 6.41
CA ALA A 219 -11.19 -2.20 6.41
C ALA A 219 -12.68 -2.47 6.09
N SER A 220 -12.97 -3.24 5.03
CA SER A 220 -14.34 -3.65 4.68
C SER A 220 -15.03 -4.37 5.83
N LYS A 221 -14.34 -5.31 6.50
CA LYS A 221 -14.88 -6.06 7.65
C LYS A 221 -15.16 -5.16 8.87
N ALA A 222 -14.39 -4.08 9.04
CA ALA A 222 -14.63 -3.07 10.07
C ALA A 222 -15.77 -2.09 9.71
N GLY A 223 -16.29 -2.15 8.47
CA GLY A 223 -17.38 -1.33 7.98
C GLY A 223 -16.95 -0.06 7.25
N TYR A 224 -15.68 0.04 6.85
CA TYR A 224 -15.14 1.20 6.13
C TYR A 224 -15.10 0.94 4.62
N PRO A 225 -15.40 1.95 3.78
CA PRO A 225 -15.22 1.85 2.33
C PRO A 225 -13.75 1.56 2.00
N SER A 226 -13.50 0.48 1.28
CA SER A 226 -12.15 0.10 0.86
C SER A 226 -12.12 -0.36 -0.59
N ALA A 227 -10.98 -0.21 -1.23
CA ALA A 227 -10.74 -0.64 -2.59
C ALA A 227 -9.31 -1.16 -2.73
N PHE A 228 -9.08 -1.93 -3.79
CA PHE A 228 -7.82 -2.59 -4.05
C PHE A 228 -7.44 -2.49 -5.53
N VAL A 229 -6.19 -2.11 -5.78
CA VAL A 229 -5.57 -2.15 -7.09
C VAL A 229 -4.32 -3.00 -7.06
N ILE A 230 -4.11 -3.75 -8.14
CA ILE A 230 -3.03 -4.72 -8.35
C ILE A 230 -2.40 -4.45 -9.72
N GLU A 231 -1.22 -4.99 -9.99
CA GLU A 231 -0.43 -4.76 -11.20
C GLU A 231 -1.12 -5.06 -12.55
N SER A 232 -2.10 -5.98 -12.61
CA SER A 232 -2.82 -6.29 -13.85
C SER A 232 -4.05 -7.20 -13.61
N ASP A 233 -4.62 -7.79 -14.66
CA ASP A 233 -5.61 -8.87 -14.50
C ASP A 233 -5.01 -10.01 -13.65
N PHE A 234 -5.73 -10.43 -12.61
CA PHE A 234 -5.24 -11.31 -11.54
C PHE A 234 -4.70 -12.65 -12.06
N LYS A 235 -5.21 -13.13 -13.21
CA LYS A 235 -4.68 -14.36 -13.83
C LYS A 235 -3.22 -14.22 -14.33
N TYR A 236 -2.76 -12.98 -14.56
CA TYR A 236 -1.42 -12.66 -15.02
C TYR A 236 -0.46 -12.26 -13.90
N SER A 237 -0.91 -12.21 -12.64
CA SER A 237 -0.06 -11.90 -11.49
C SER A 237 1.21 -12.76 -11.43
N ASP A 238 2.28 -12.23 -10.83
CA ASP A 238 3.56 -12.94 -10.73
C ASP A 238 3.38 -14.31 -10.07
N ASN A 239 3.87 -15.35 -10.73
CA ASN A 239 3.87 -16.71 -10.21
C ASN A 239 5.08 -17.03 -9.32
N LYS A 240 5.96 -16.06 -9.10
CA LYS A 240 7.14 -16.15 -8.24
C LYS A 240 6.90 -15.63 -6.83
N ILE A 241 5.77 -14.98 -6.56
CA ILE A 241 5.39 -14.51 -5.21
C ILE A 241 5.53 -15.61 -4.17
N HIS A 242 5.81 -15.20 -2.93
CA HIS A 242 6.08 -16.09 -1.80
C HIS A 242 7.22 -17.11 -2.01
N THR A 243 8.17 -16.85 -2.92
CA THR A 243 9.35 -17.69 -3.15
C THR A 243 10.65 -16.88 -3.06
N THR A 244 11.79 -17.56 -3.24
CA THR A 244 13.10 -16.88 -3.37
C THR A 244 13.25 -16.15 -4.70
N GLU A 245 12.37 -16.39 -5.67
CA GLU A 245 12.45 -15.82 -7.02
C GLU A 245 11.58 -14.58 -7.21
N ASP A 246 10.83 -14.16 -6.18
CA ASP A 246 10.22 -12.82 -6.19
C ASP A 246 11.32 -11.77 -6.01
N LYS A 247 11.86 -11.28 -7.14
CA LYS A 247 13.07 -10.45 -7.22
C LYS A 247 12.81 -9.17 -8.01
N ILE A 248 13.50 -8.12 -7.59
CA ILE A 248 13.46 -6.78 -8.18
C ILE A 248 13.77 -6.74 -9.69
N GLU A 249 14.54 -7.70 -10.20
CA GLU A 249 14.93 -7.76 -11.63
C GLU A 249 13.76 -8.06 -12.57
N TYR A 250 12.65 -8.59 -12.04
CA TYR A 250 11.45 -8.89 -12.82
C TYR A 250 10.44 -7.74 -12.86
N LEU A 251 10.68 -6.65 -12.11
CA LEU A 251 9.72 -5.57 -11.96
C LEU A 251 9.96 -4.42 -12.95
N SER A 252 8.86 -3.85 -13.42
CA SER A 252 8.81 -2.62 -14.20
C SER A 252 8.62 -1.41 -13.28
N PHE A 253 9.67 -0.60 -13.13
CA PHE A 253 9.57 0.66 -12.37
C PHE A 253 8.72 1.72 -13.07
N ASP A 254 8.57 1.63 -14.39
CA ASP A 254 7.66 2.48 -15.15
C ASP A 254 6.20 2.10 -14.83
N HIS A 255 5.92 0.82 -14.61
CA HIS A 255 4.60 0.35 -14.16
C HIS A 255 4.31 0.78 -12.72
N MET A 256 5.26 0.58 -11.80
CA MET A 256 5.14 1.07 -10.42
C MET A 256 4.92 2.59 -10.36
N LEU A 257 5.50 3.35 -11.30
CA LEU A 257 5.26 4.79 -11.40
C LEU A 257 3.80 5.11 -11.73
N GLN A 258 3.10 4.29 -12.53
CA GLN A 258 1.66 4.45 -12.77
C GLN A 258 0.85 4.25 -11.49
N HIS A 259 1.20 3.24 -10.68
CA HIS A 259 0.58 3.04 -9.37
C HIS A 259 0.89 4.18 -8.39
N ALA A 260 2.09 4.77 -8.44
CA ALA A 260 2.44 5.94 -7.63
C ALA A 260 1.65 7.19 -8.04
N LYS A 261 1.46 7.42 -9.36
CA LYS A 261 0.61 8.49 -9.89
C LYS A 261 -0.85 8.33 -9.45
N LEU A 262 -1.41 7.13 -9.60
CA LEU A 262 -2.74 6.78 -9.11
C LEU A 262 -2.88 7.06 -7.60
N THR A 263 -1.97 6.53 -6.80
CA THR A 263 -1.99 6.70 -5.34
C THR A 263 -1.94 8.17 -4.94
N LEU A 264 -1.05 8.94 -5.57
CA LEU A 264 -0.92 10.38 -5.34
C LEU A 264 -2.20 11.13 -5.71
N GLY A 265 -2.75 10.87 -6.91
CA GLY A 265 -3.98 11.50 -7.38
C GLY A 265 -5.15 11.22 -6.45
N LEU A 266 -5.37 9.95 -6.08
CA LEU A 266 -6.42 9.57 -5.14
C LEU A 266 -6.23 10.23 -3.77
N ALA A 267 -5.01 10.19 -3.22
CA ALA A 267 -4.72 10.81 -1.92
C ALA A 267 -4.98 12.31 -1.94
N TYR A 268 -4.57 13.00 -3.01
CA TYR A 268 -4.75 14.45 -3.15
C TYR A 268 -6.22 14.82 -3.30
N GLU A 269 -6.94 14.20 -4.22
CA GLU A 269 -8.36 14.49 -4.46
C GLU A 269 -9.20 14.27 -3.21
N LEU A 270 -8.99 13.13 -2.52
CA LEU A 270 -9.74 12.83 -1.31
C LEU A 270 -9.29 13.64 -0.10
N ALA A 271 -8.07 14.20 -0.08
CA ALA A 271 -7.65 15.16 0.95
C ALA A 271 -8.51 16.43 0.90
N PHE A 272 -8.94 16.87 -0.28
CA PHE A 272 -9.74 18.08 -0.47
C PHE A 272 -11.24 17.84 -0.67
N ALA A 273 -11.66 16.59 -0.88
CA ALA A 273 -13.06 16.23 -1.10
C ALA A 273 -13.99 16.62 0.07
N GLU A 274 -15.21 17.04 -0.26
CA GLU A 274 -16.26 17.27 0.73
C GLU A 274 -17.07 15.98 0.98
N PHE A 275 -16.64 15.16 1.93
CA PHE A 275 -17.43 14.01 2.35
C PHE A 275 -18.69 14.47 3.09
N LYS A 276 -19.83 13.90 2.74
CA LYS A 276 -21.10 14.09 3.47
C LYS A 276 -21.13 13.29 4.76
#